data_AF-G3A2M7-F1
#
_entry.id   AF-G3A2M7-F1
#
_cell.length_a   1.000
_cell.length_b   1.000
_cell.length_c   1.000
_cell.angle_alpha   90.00
_cell.angle_beta   90.00
_cell.angle_gamma   90.00
#
_symmetry.space_group_name_H-M   'P 1'
#
loop_
_entity.id
_entity.type
_entity.pdbx_description
1 polymer ?
#
loop_
_entity_poly.entity_id
_entity_poly.type
_entity_poly.pdbx_seq_one_letter_code
_entity_poly.pdbx_strand_id
1 'polypeptide(L)' 'MIGAIDGANAGSIRLHEQLGFKEAGRCPEAAIKRGQWLDRVFMQRRLEAPGTVRTD' A
#
# COMPACT_ATOMS: atom_id res chain seq x y z
N MET A 1 -5.30 4.86 6.63
CA MET A 1 -4.37 3.73 6.88
C MET A 1 -3.49 3.54 5.66
N ILE A 2 -2.22 3.20 5.88
CA ILE A 2 -1.20 2.95 4.85
C ILE A 2 -0.69 1.50 4.98
N GLY A 3 -0.61 0.79 3.86
CA GLY A 3 0.13 -0.46 3.72
C GLY A 3 1.39 -0.23 2.89
N ALA A 4 2.52 -0.79 3.33
CA ALA A 4 3.77 -0.81 2.58
C ALA A 4 4.07 -2.26 2.18
N ILE A 5 3.98 -2.55 0.88
CA ILE A 5 3.96 -3.90 0.34
C ILE A 5 5.16 -4.11 -0.58
N ASP A 6 5.64 -5.35 -0.64
CA ASP A 6 6.60 -5.72 -1.66
C ASP A 6 5.99 -5.62 -3.06
N GLY A 7 6.61 -4.86 -3.98
CA GLY A 7 6.09 -4.62 -5.32
C GLY A 7 5.96 -5.88 -6.17
N ALA A 8 6.72 -6.93 -5.86
CA ALA A 8 6.57 -8.25 -6.47
C ALA A 8 5.47 -9.12 -5.82
N ASN A 9 4.90 -8.71 -4.69
CA ASN A 9 3.88 -9.47 -3.96
C ASN A 9 2.47 -9.15 -4.48
N ALA A 10 2.16 -9.65 -5.67
CA ALA A 10 0.86 -9.49 -6.31
C ALA A 10 -0.31 -9.99 -5.45
N GLY A 11 -0.10 -11.04 -4.64
CA GLY A 11 -1.13 -11.59 -3.76
C GLY A 11 -1.54 -10.61 -2.66
N SER A 12 -0.56 -9.99 -2.00
CA SER A 12 -0.84 -8.95 -0.99
C SER A 12 -1.46 -7.70 -1.61
N ILE A 13 -0.98 -7.27 -2.78
CA ILE A 13 -1.54 -6.11 -3.49
C ILE A 13 -3.03 -6.37 -3.79
N ARG A 14 -3.37 -7.50 -4.41
CA ARG A 14 -4.76 -7.85 -4.73
C ARG A 14 -5.65 -7.96 -3.49
N LEU A 15 -5.13 -8.51 -2.39
CA LEU A 15 -5.84 -8.54 -1.12
C LEU A 15 -6.17 -7.12 -0.62
N HIS A 16 -5.19 -6.21 -0.67
CA HIS A 16 -5.40 -4.81 -0.26
C HIS A 16 -6.40 -4.09 -1.18
N GLU A 17 -6.34 -4.31 -2.50
CA GLU A 17 -7.35 -3.80 -3.45
C GLU A 17 -8.76 -4.27 -3.09
N GLN A 18 -8.94 -5.56 -2.79
CA GLN A 18 -10.22 -6.12 -2.37
C GLN A 18 -10.74 -5.51 -1.05
N LEU A 19 -9.83 -5.12 -0.17
CA LEU A 19 -10.15 -4.43 1.08
C LEU A 19 -10.35 -2.91 0.89
N GLY A 20 -10.36 -2.41 -0.34
CA GLY A 20 -10.62 -1.01 -0.66
C GLY A 20 -9.41 -0.08 -0.51
N PHE A 21 -8.20 -0.63 -0.42
CA PHE A 21 -6.98 0.17 -0.57
C PHE A 21 -6.73 0.49 -2.05
N LYS A 22 -6.06 1.60 -2.31
CA LYS A 22 -5.62 2.03 -3.64
C LYS A 22 -4.12 2.29 -3.64
N GLU A 23 -3.42 2.04 -4.73
CA GLU A 23 -2.00 2.42 -4.85
C GLU A 23 -1.88 3.95 -4.71
N ALA A 24 -1.08 4.38 -3.74
CA ALA A 24 -0.80 5.78 -3.43
C ALA A 24 0.59 6.21 -3.91
N GLY A 25 1.47 5.25 -4.20
CA GLY A 25 2.77 5.51 -4.78
C GLY A 25 3.67 4.27 -4.80
N ARG A 26 4.73 4.37 -5.59
CA ARG A 26 5.76 3.33 -5.72
C ARG A 26 7.14 3.95 -5.59
N CYS A 27 8.00 3.30 -4.83
CA CYS A 27 9.41 3.65 -4.69
C CYS A 27 10.24 2.49 -5.26
N PRO A 28 10.74 2.62 -6.50
CA PRO A 28 11.61 1.62 -7.11
C PRO A 28 12.91 1.45 -6.31
N GLU A 29 13.42 0.22 -6.24
CA GLU A 29 14.74 -0.09 -5.68
C GLU A 29 14.97 0.46 -4.26
N ALA A 30 13.90 0.55 -3.45
CA ALA A 30 13.93 1.17 -2.13
C ALA A 30 14.73 0.37 -1.09
N ALA A 31 14.98 -0.91 -1.34
CA ALA A 31 15.72 -1.78 -0.42
C ALA A 31 16.40 -2.95 -1.15
N ILE A 32 17.43 -3.52 -0.52
CA ILE A 32 18.05 -4.80 -0.92
C ILE A 32 17.71 -5.87 0.10
N LYS A 33 17.24 -7.03 -0.37
CA LYS A 33 17.06 -8.23 0.45
C LYS A 33 17.51 -9.46 -0.33
N ARG A 34 18.32 -10.32 0.29
CA ARG A 34 18.87 -11.54 -0.35
C ARG A 34 19.54 -11.25 -1.71
N GLY A 35 20.24 -10.12 -1.80
CA GLY A 35 20.97 -9.73 -3.02
C GLY A 35 20.09 -9.18 -4.16
N GLN A 36 18.81 -8.90 -3.91
CA GLN A 36 17.89 -8.35 -4.92
C GLN A 36 17.36 -7.00 -4.47
N TRP A 37 17.30 -6.06 -5.41
CA TRP A 37 16.58 -4.79 -5.24
C TRP A 37 15.07 -5.04 -5.22
N LEU A 38 14.37 -4.31 -4.36
CA LEU A 38 12.92 -4.46 -4.17
C LEU A 38 12.22 -3.10 -4.24
N ASP A 39 11.10 -3.06 -4.96
CA ASP A 39 10.27 -1.87 -5.12
C ASP A 39 9.20 -1.79 -4.05
N ARG A 40 9.09 -0.71 -3.28
CA ARG A 40 7.96 -0.57 -2.33
C ARG A 40 6.73 0.02 -2.97
N VAL A 41 5.60 -0.63 -2.75
CA VAL A 41 4.28 -0.13 -3.11
C VAL A 41 3.58 0.34 -1.86
N PHE A 42 3.21 1.62 -1.84
CA PHE A 42 2.36 2.19 -0.82
C PHE A 42 0.92 2.11 -1.28
N MET A 43 0.07 1.48 -0.47
CA MET A 43 -1.36 1.45 -0.69
C MET A 43 -2.08 2.18 0.44
N GLN A 44 -3.09 2.97 0.12
CA GLN A 44 -3.83 3.78 1.07
C GLN A 44 -5.32 3.41 1.06
N ARG A 45 -5.88 3.27 2.27
CA ARG A 45 -7.33 3.26 2.49
C ARG A 45 -7.68 4.35 3.48
N ARG A 46 -8.61 5.22 3.12
CA ARG A 46 -9.19 6.17 4.06
C ARG A 46 -10.06 5.40 5.05
N LEU A 47 -9.83 5.65 6.34
CA LEU A 47 -10.71 5.14 7.40
C LEU A 47 -11.49 6.34 7.92
N GLU A 48 -12.75 6.11 8.27
CA GLU A 48 -13.49 7.09 9.05
C GLU A 48 -13.02 7.00 10.49
N ALA A 49 -12.68 8.15 11.08
CA ALA A 49 -12.51 8.22 12.52
C ALA A 49 -13.91 8.16 13.17
N PRO A 50 -14.06 7.56 14.36
CA PRO A 50 -15.33 7.60 15.08
C PRO A 50 -15.82 9.06 15.19
N GLY A 51 -17.04 9.31 14.70
CA GLY A 51 -17.70 10.62 14.77
C GLY A 51 -17.23 11.67 13.75
N THR A 52 -16.37 11.33 12.78
CA THR A 52 -15.94 12.29 11.75
C THR A 52 -16.52 11.93 10.39
N VAL A 53 -17.50 12.72 9.94
CA VAL A 53 -17.99 12.69 8.54
C VAL A 53 -17.14 13.65 7.73
N ARG A 54 -16.75 13.23 6.52
CA ARG A 54 -16.02 14.09 5.59
C ARG A 54 -16.98 15.15 5.04
N THR A 55 -16.64 16.42 5.17
CA THR A 55 -17.43 17.54 4.65
C THR A 55 -16.88 18.12 3.34
N ASP A 56 -15.90 17.46 2.73
CA ASP A 56 -15.35 17.76 1.40
C ASP A 56 -15.77 16.76 0.31
#